data_AF-A0AAW0WSE9-F1
#
_entry.id   AF-A0AAW0WSE9-F1
#
_cell.length_a   1.000
_cell.length_b   1.000
_cell.length_c   1.000
_cell.angle_alpha   90.00
_cell.angle_beta   90.00
_cell.angle_gamma   90.00
#
_symmetry.space_group_name_H-M   'P 1'
#
loop_
_entity.id
_entity.type
_entity.pdbx_description
1 polymer ?
#
loop_
_entity_poly.entity_id
_entity_poly.type
_entity_poly.pdbx_seq_one_letter_code
_entity_poly.pdbx_strand_id
1 'polypeptide(L)'
;PCSVDNGGCHDHCQVELGRVRCSCRRGFTLADDQISCTDVDECQMPGSCSHQCRNTWGSYECFCNAGYQLGTDHKSCYMIDMEVINSCLENNGGCQHMCRHGPGGPVCTCHPGYLLQLDRHTCKDEDECEAKTHRCQQECVNTAGGYACACALGYTLSSDTFTCVDVDECELENGGCEHQCHNTRGSYMCSCHWGYVLVDHTRCDMVEGQYTPQDTLGDLDSATITEDSEVVLDTAASDADLPEDVTYAEYAKITTLQTRCVPGYFGFNCTLTCDDCPGQCDASGCVCPAGTTGPTCSLTCPSGTYGPDCNQVCRCENGGTCHPVSGNCSCPPGVSGELCEDGC
;
A
#
# COMPACT_ATOMS: atom_id res chain seq x y z
N PRO A 1 48.07 -73.33 -45.17
CA PRO A 1 46.75 -73.00 -45.75
C PRO A 1 46.43 -71.50 -45.70
N CYS A 2 46.41 -70.88 -44.51
CA CYS A 2 46.14 -69.45 -44.37
C CYS A 2 47.26 -68.51 -44.87
N SER A 3 48.47 -69.02 -45.08
CA SER A 3 49.65 -68.24 -45.53
C SER A 3 49.63 -67.90 -47.02
N VAL A 4 48.70 -68.46 -47.78
CA VAL A 4 48.51 -68.20 -49.22
C VAL A 4 47.07 -67.75 -49.39
N ASP A 5 46.88 -66.54 -49.93
CA ASP A 5 45.57 -65.93 -50.21
C ASP A 5 44.58 -65.98 -49.01
N ASN A 6 45.08 -65.79 -47.78
CA ASN A 6 44.31 -65.90 -46.55
C ASN A 6 43.50 -67.21 -46.42
N GLY A 7 43.97 -68.31 -47.02
CA GLY A 7 43.24 -69.57 -47.07
C GLY A 7 41.91 -69.51 -47.83
N GLY A 8 41.71 -68.47 -48.65
CA GLY A 8 40.46 -68.15 -49.34
C GLY A 8 39.49 -67.31 -48.51
N CYS A 9 39.76 -67.01 -47.23
CA CYS A 9 38.86 -66.29 -46.35
C CYS A 9 38.79 -64.78 -46.62
N HIS A 10 37.60 -64.19 -46.52
CA HIS A 10 37.42 -62.74 -46.68
C HIS A 10 38.14 -61.91 -45.59
N ASP A 11 37.93 -62.27 -44.31
CA ASP A 11 38.45 -61.51 -43.16
C ASP A 11 39.58 -62.26 -42.45
N HIS A 12 39.25 -63.20 -41.56
CA HIS A 12 40.23 -63.89 -40.71
C HIS A 12 40.28 -65.39 -41.04
N CYS A 13 41.48 -65.92 -41.18
CA CYS A 13 41.75 -67.34 -41.42
C CYS A 13 42.44 -67.98 -40.23
N GLN A 14 41.92 -69.11 -39.76
CA GLN A 14 42.52 -69.95 -38.73
C GLN A 14 42.68 -71.39 -39.24
N VAL A 15 43.74 -72.07 -38.80
CA VAL A 15 43.96 -73.49 -39.13
C VAL A 15 43.59 -74.34 -37.93
N GLU A 16 42.47 -75.03 -37.99
CA GLU A 16 42.03 -75.99 -36.97
C GLU A 16 42.10 -77.41 -37.53
N LEU A 17 42.86 -78.30 -36.88
CA LEU A 17 43.02 -79.71 -37.27
C LEU A 17 43.44 -79.91 -38.75
N GLY A 18 44.22 -78.97 -39.30
CA GLY A 18 44.70 -79.00 -40.69
C GLY A 18 43.73 -78.44 -41.73
N ARG A 19 42.51 -78.03 -41.35
CA ARG A 19 41.52 -77.40 -42.22
C ARG A 19 41.50 -75.88 -42.04
N VAL A 20 41.22 -75.15 -43.12
CA VAL A 20 40.96 -73.70 -43.07
C VAL A 20 39.59 -73.45 -42.47
N ARG A 21 39.54 -72.58 -41.46
CA ARG A 21 38.33 -72.03 -40.87
C ARG A 21 38.34 -70.52 -41.02
N CYS A 22 37.36 -69.98 -41.71
CA CYS A 22 37.17 -68.55 -41.85
C CYS A 22 36.32 -68.00 -40.70
N SER A 23 36.62 -66.78 -40.27
CA SER A 23 35.79 -66.03 -39.32
C SER A 23 35.75 -64.56 -39.72
N CYS A 24 34.65 -63.89 -39.41
CA CYS A 24 34.44 -62.49 -39.77
C CYS A 24 34.76 -61.54 -38.62
N ARG A 25 35.01 -60.27 -38.95
CA ARG A 25 35.09 -59.20 -37.95
C ARG A 25 33.75 -58.98 -37.26
N ARG A 26 33.78 -58.30 -36.10
CA ARG A 26 32.55 -57.88 -35.41
C ARG A 26 31.68 -57.03 -36.36
N GLY A 27 30.37 -57.25 -36.33
CA GLY A 27 29.42 -56.66 -37.27
C GLY A 27 29.16 -57.50 -38.54
N PHE A 28 29.84 -58.63 -38.69
CA PHE A 28 29.69 -59.50 -39.88
C PHE A 28 29.47 -60.96 -39.49
N THR A 29 28.71 -61.67 -40.31
CA THR A 29 28.49 -63.12 -40.24
C THR A 29 29.03 -63.81 -41.47
N LEU A 30 29.41 -65.07 -41.31
CA LEU A 30 29.93 -65.88 -42.41
C LEU A 30 28.76 -66.31 -43.31
N ALA A 31 28.87 -66.05 -44.61
CA ALA A 31 27.88 -66.42 -45.60
C ALA A 31 27.85 -67.95 -45.81
N ASP A 32 26.88 -68.44 -46.58
CA ASP A 32 26.66 -69.87 -46.84
C ASP A 32 27.87 -70.57 -47.49
N ASP A 33 28.74 -69.81 -48.18
CA ASP A 33 29.98 -70.29 -48.78
C ASP A 33 31.10 -70.58 -47.76
N GLN A 34 30.88 -70.25 -46.48
CA GLN A 34 31.85 -70.39 -45.38
C GLN A 34 33.14 -69.58 -45.59
N ILE A 35 33.11 -68.57 -46.47
CA ILE A 35 34.28 -67.81 -46.90
C ILE A 35 34.02 -66.30 -46.83
N SER A 36 32.90 -65.87 -47.39
CA SER A 36 32.51 -64.46 -47.51
C SER A 36 31.89 -63.97 -46.20
N CYS A 37 32.10 -62.69 -45.89
CA CYS A 37 31.51 -62.04 -44.73
C CYS A 37 30.39 -61.11 -45.17
N THR A 38 29.18 -61.37 -44.69
CA THR A 38 28.00 -60.52 -44.91
C THR A 38 27.73 -59.68 -43.68
N ASP A 39 27.28 -58.46 -43.92
CA ASP A 39 26.90 -57.51 -42.89
C ASP A 39 25.76 -58.04 -42.02
N VAL A 40 25.84 -57.83 -40.70
CA VAL A 40 24.76 -58.18 -39.77
C VAL A 40 23.82 -57.00 -39.70
N ASP A 41 22.57 -57.16 -40.15
CA ASP A 41 21.57 -56.11 -39.96
C ASP A 41 21.10 -56.07 -38.50
N GLU A 42 21.74 -55.21 -37.70
CA GLU A 42 21.36 -55.06 -36.29
C GLU A 42 19.99 -54.43 -36.11
N CYS A 43 19.40 -53.80 -37.14
CA CYS A 43 18.05 -53.23 -37.07
C CYS A 43 16.95 -54.30 -37.13
N GLN A 44 17.27 -55.52 -37.55
CA GLN A 44 16.35 -56.66 -37.47
C GLN A 44 16.37 -57.35 -36.10
N MET A 45 17.29 -56.95 -35.22
CA MET A 45 17.45 -57.53 -33.88
C MET A 45 16.60 -56.76 -32.86
N PRO A 46 15.83 -57.45 -32.00
CA PRO A 46 15.01 -56.80 -30.98
C PRO A 46 15.89 -56.12 -29.92
N GLY A 47 15.64 -54.83 -29.66
CA GLY A 47 16.34 -54.05 -28.63
C GLY A 47 17.61 -53.32 -29.09
N SER A 48 17.89 -53.22 -30.40
CA SER A 48 19.06 -52.51 -30.91
C SER A 48 18.98 -50.98 -30.77
N CYS A 49 17.85 -50.36 -31.11
CA CYS A 49 17.61 -48.92 -30.94
C CYS A 49 16.25 -48.68 -30.28
N SER A 50 16.11 -47.64 -29.47
CA SER A 50 14.82 -47.27 -28.87
C SER A 50 13.84 -46.64 -29.85
N HIS A 51 14.35 -45.94 -30.87
CA HIS A 51 13.56 -45.31 -31.93
C HIS A 51 13.97 -45.85 -33.31
N GLN A 52 14.49 -44.99 -34.18
CA GLN A 52 14.81 -45.33 -35.55
C GLN A 52 16.21 -45.96 -35.60
N CYS A 53 16.38 -46.98 -36.43
CA CYS A 53 17.65 -47.66 -36.65
C CYS A 53 18.04 -47.58 -38.12
N ARG A 54 19.31 -47.28 -38.39
CA ARG A 54 19.90 -47.33 -39.72
C ARG A 54 21.06 -48.32 -39.72
N ASN A 55 20.91 -49.40 -40.47
CA ASN A 55 21.97 -50.37 -40.66
C ASN A 55 23.09 -49.77 -41.53
N THR A 56 24.34 -49.99 -41.15
CA THR A 56 25.53 -49.54 -41.87
C THR A 56 26.49 -50.70 -42.04
N TRP A 57 27.43 -50.62 -42.99
CA TRP A 57 28.31 -51.75 -43.23
C TRP A 57 29.28 -51.98 -42.05
N GLY A 58 29.05 -53.05 -41.29
CA GLY A 58 29.78 -53.46 -40.09
C GLY A 58 29.27 -52.85 -38.78
N SER A 59 28.17 -52.10 -38.78
CA SER A 59 27.60 -51.45 -37.59
C SER A 59 26.19 -50.88 -37.84
N TYR A 60 25.64 -50.12 -36.89
CA TYR A 60 24.36 -49.44 -37.05
C TYR A 60 24.33 -48.13 -36.26
N GLU A 61 23.46 -47.22 -36.68
CA GLU A 61 23.24 -45.94 -36.02
C GLU A 61 21.78 -45.76 -35.61
N CYS A 62 21.55 -45.29 -34.38
CA CYS A 62 20.23 -45.01 -33.86
C CYS A 62 19.89 -43.51 -33.98
N PHE A 63 18.67 -43.20 -34.39
CA PHE A 63 18.15 -41.83 -34.49
C PHE A 63 16.88 -41.66 -33.67
N CYS A 64 16.76 -40.48 -33.05
CA CYS A 64 15.62 -40.15 -32.21
C CYS A 64 14.56 -39.39 -33.00
N ASN A 65 13.30 -39.63 -32.65
CA ASN A 65 12.18 -38.83 -33.14
C ASN A 65 12.29 -37.37 -32.64
N ALA A 66 11.57 -36.44 -33.29
CA ALA A 66 11.56 -35.04 -32.88
C ALA A 66 11.18 -34.88 -31.40
N GLY A 67 11.91 -34.04 -30.67
CA GLY A 67 11.74 -33.84 -29.23
C GLY A 67 12.50 -34.84 -28.34
N TYR A 68 13.38 -35.67 -28.90
CA TYR A 68 14.20 -36.61 -28.16
C TYR A 68 15.68 -36.49 -28.52
N GLN A 69 16.57 -36.71 -27.56
CA GLN A 69 18.03 -36.71 -27.71
C GLN A 69 18.59 -38.11 -27.50
N LEU A 70 19.59 -38.48 -28.31
CA LEU A 70 20.28 -39.76 -28.21
C LEU A 70 21.17 -39.78 -26.97
N GLY A 71 21.02 -40.83 -26.18
CA GLY A 71 21.76 -41.10 -24.96
C GLY A 71 23.23 -41.37 -25.18
N THR A 72 23.99 -41.37 -24.09
CA THR A 72 25.42 -41.73 -24.11
C THR A 72 25.66 -43.19 -24.51
N ASP A 73 24.64 -44.04 -24.40
CA ASP A 73 24.66 -45.42 -24.87
C ASP A 73 24.51 -45.55 -26.39
N HIS A 74 24.27 -44.44 -27.10
CA HIS A 74 24.04 -44.36 -28.55
C HIS A 74 22.87 -45.24 -29.03
N LYS A 75 21.96 -45.62 -28.13
CA LYS A 75 20.81 -46.49 -28.42
C LYS A 75 19.51 -45.96 -27.85
N SER A 76 19.57 -45.41 -26.64
CA SER A 76 18.40 -44.89 -25.94
C SER A 76 18.11 -43.46 -26.35
N CYS A 77 16.83 -43.15 -26.54
CA CYS A 77 16.37 -41.79 -26.81
C CYS A 77 15.62 -41.26 -25.60
N TYR A 78 16.06 -40.14 -25.07
CA TYR A 78 15.42 -39.46 -23.93
C TYR A 78 14.66 -38.24 -24.43
N MET A 79 13.51 -37.94 -23.86
CA MET A 79 12.84 -36.68 -24.19
C MET A 79 13.77 -35.53 -23.87
N ILE A 80 13.88 -34.60 -24.81
CA ILE A 80 14.34 -33.26 -24.48
C ILE A 80 13.16 -32.67 -23.76
N ASP A 81 13.09 -32.92 -22.45
CA ASP A 81 12.22 -32.13 -21.60
C ASP A 81 12.69 -30.69 -21.82
N MET A 82 11.85 -29.87 -22.48
CA MET A 82 11.90 -28.45 -22.25
C MET A 82 11.62 -28.35 -20.77
N GLU A 83 12.69 -28.31 -19.98
CA GLU A 83 12.63 -28.14 -18.55
C GLU A 83 11.66 -26.98 -18.34
N VAL A 84 10.51 -27.30 -17.76
CA VAL A 84 9.48 -26.31 -17.48
C VAL A 84 10.02 -25.52 -16.31
N ILE A 85 10.97 -24.63 -16.60
CA ILE A 85 11.56 -23.74 -15.63
C ILE A 85 10.39 -22.96 -15.09
N ASN A 86 10.15 -23.11 -13.78
CA ASN A 86 9.04 -22.45 -13.15
C ASN A 86 9.21 -20.94 -13.39
N SER A 87 8.32 -20.41 -14.22
CA SER A 87 8.32 -19.03 -14.70
C SER A 87 8.20 -17.99 -13.58
N CYS A 88 7.91 -18.41 -12.35
CA CYS A 88 7.83 -17.56 -11.17
C CYS A 88 9.15 -17.47 -10.39
N LEU A 89 10.18 -18.27 -10.73
CA LEU A 89 11.45 -18.30 -9.99
C LEU A 89 12.23 -17.00 -10.10
N GLU A 90 12.19 -16.37 -11.28
CA GLU A 90 12.86 -15.10 -11.56
C GLU A 90 11.88 -13.95 -11.37
N ASN A 91 12.18 -13.03 -10.45
CA ASN A 91 11.40 -11.82 -10.17
C ASN A 91 9.88 -12.06 -10.07
N ASN A 92 9.45 -13.16 -9.44
CA ASN A 92 8.04 -13.57 -9.34
C ASN A 92 7.33 -13.65 -10.70
N GLY A 93 8.05 -13.99 -11.77
CA GLY A 93 7.53 -13.99 -13.13
C GLY A 93 7.09 -12.62 -13.64
N GLY A 94 7.59 -11.54 -13.03
CA GLY A 94 7.15 -10.17 -13.28
C GLY A 94 5.80 -9.82 -12.66
N CYS A 95 5.17 -10.68 -11.87
CA CYS A 95 3.90 -10.40 -11.21
C CYS A 95 4.10 -9.48 -10.00
N GLN A 96 3.27 -8.44 -9.87
CA GLN A 96 3.31 -7.57 -8.69
C GLN A 96 2.93 -8.30 -7.39
N HIS A 97 1.92 -9.16 -7.44
CA HIS A 97 1.41 -9.89 -6.28
C HIS A 97 1.74 -11.38 -6.37
N MET A 98 0.84 -12.19 -6.91
CA MET A 98 0.96 -13.65 -6.85
C MET A 98 1.19 -14.24 -8.24
N CYS A 99 2.22 -15.07 -8.38
CA CYS A 99 2.54 -15.76 -9.63
C CYS A 99 2.23 -17.25 -9.53
N ARG A 100 1.64 -17.79 -10.59
CA ARG A 100 1.51 -19.23 -10.80
C ARG A 100 2.14 -19.62 -12.13
N HIS A 101 2.90 -20.70 -12.13
CA HIS A 101 3.47 -21.24 -13.35
C HIS A 101 2.36 -21.78 -14.27
N GLY A 102 2.40 -21.40 -15.55
CA GLY A 102 1.44 -21.84 -16.57
C GLY A 102 2.10 -22.26 -17.88
N PRO A 103 1.36 -22.97 -18.74
CA PRO A 103 1.90 -23.56 -19.99
C PRO A 103 2.35 -22.52 -21.03
N GLY A 104 1.99 -21.24 -20.86
CA GLY A 104 2.39 -20.13 -21.73
C GLY A 104 3.26 -19.08 -21.03
N GLY A 105 3.80 -19.38 -19.84
CA GLY A 105 4.57 -18.43 -19.03
C GLY A 105 3.94 -18.14 -17.65
N PRO A 106 4.37 -17.05 -16.97
CA PRO A 106 3.86 -16.69 -15.66
C PRO A 106 2.41 -16.22 -15.74
N VAL A 107 1.55 -16.76 -14.86
CA VAL A 107 0.15 -16.37 -14.71
C VAL A 107 0.02 -15.57 -13.42
N CYS A 108 -0.18 -14.26 -13.54
CA CYS A 108 -0.31 -13.37 -12.40
C CYS A 108 -1.75 -13.29 -11.90
N THR A 109 -1.90 -13.22 -10.58
CA THR A 109 -3.17 -12.98 -9.90
C THR A 109 -2.96 -11.96 -8.77
N CYS A 110 -3.99 -11.18 -8.47
CA CYS A 110 -3.93 -10.15 -7.45
C CYS A 110 -4.53 -10.62 -6.12
N HIS A 111 -4.12 -9.98 -5.02
CA HIS A 111 -4.77 -10.14 -3.72
C HIS A 111 -6.24 -9.66 -3.80
N PRO A 112 -7.11 -10.10 -2.86
CA PRO A 112 -8.46 -9.56 -2.75
C PRO A 112 -8.45 -8.02 -2.65
N GLY A 113 -9.41 -7.35 -3.30
CA GLY A 113 -9.47 -5.88 -3.37
C GLY A 113 -8.59 -5.24 -4.46
N TYR A 114 -7.97 -6.03 -5.35
CA TYR A 114 -7.14 -5.52 -6.44
C TYR A 114 -7.53 -6.13 -7.79
N LEU A 115 -7.49 -5.30 -8.84
CA LEU A 115 -7.67 -5.67 -10.23
C LEU A 115 -6.35 -5.88 -10.96
N LEU A 116 -6.29 -6.98 -11.71
CA LEU A 116 -5.20 -7.21 -12.66
C LEU A 116 -5.37 -6.26 -13.86
N GLN A 117 -4.35 -5.46 -14.12
CA GLN A 117 -4.29 -4.51 -15.22
C GLN A 117 -4.11 -5.21 -16.58
N LEU A 118 -4.26 -4.45 -17.67
CA LEU A 118 -4.17 -4.95 -19.05
C LEU A 118 -2.81 -5.58 -19.40
N ASP A 119 -1.76 -5.16 -18.70
CA ASP A 119 -0.41 -5.73 -18.84
C ASP A 119 -0.33 -7.17 -18.33
N ARG A 120 -1.33 -7.63 -17.56
CA ARG A 120 -1.41 -8.95 -16.90
C ARG A 120 -0.32 -9.17 -15.84
N HIS A 121 0.26 -8.11 -15.30
CA HIS A 121 1.33 -8.16 -14.30
C HIS A 121 1.08 -7.22 -13.11
N THR A 122 0.53 -6.04 -13.38
CA THR A 122 0.28 -5.00 -12.37
C THR A 122 -1.11 -5.19 -11.75
N CYS A 123 -1.17 -5.01 -10.43
CA CYS A 123 -2.36 -5.06 -9.62
C CYS A 123 -2.69 -3.65 -9.13
N LYS A 124 -3.78 -3.09 -9.64
CA LYS A 124 -4.31 -1.79 -9.19
C LYS A 124 -5.39 -2.04 -8.13
N ASP A 125 -5.30 -1.29 -7.06
CA ASP A 125 -6.33 -1.25 -6.02
C ASP A 125 -7.72 -0.92 -6.61
N GLU A 126 -8.75 -1.61 -6.12
CA GLU A 126 -10.14 -1.29 -6.44
C GLU A 126 -10.67 -0.25 -5.46
N ASP A 127 -10.87 0.97 -5.95
CA ASP A 127 -11.45 2.01 -5.11
C ASP A 127 -12.96 1.80 -4.97
N GLU A 128 -13.38 1.19 -3.86
CA GLU A 128 -14.80 0.94 -3.59
C GLU A 128 -15.59 2.24 -3.33
N CYS A 129 -14.91 3.32 -2.95
CA CYS A 129 -15.52 4.64 -2.73
C CYS A 129 -15.88 5.30 -4.06
N GLU A 130 -14.98 5.28 -5.05
CA GLU A 130 -15.29 5.74 -6.41
C GLU A 130 -16.31 4.84 -7.10
N ALA A 131 -16.18 3.51 -6.93
CA ALA A 131 -17.10 2.54 -7.50
C ALA A 131 -18.48 2.51 -6.82
N LYS A 132 -18.63 3.16 -5.66
CA LYS A 132 -19.84 3.18 -4.82
C LYS A 132 -20.35 1.78 -4.46
N THR A 133 -19.43 0.85 -4.24
CA THR A 133 -19.72 -0.54 -3.83
C THR A 133 -19.57 -0.76 -2.32
N HIS A 134 -19.09 0.27 -1.60
CA HIS A 134 -18.94 0.26 -0.15
C HIS A 134 -20.28 0.23 0.61
N ARG A 135 -20.24 -0.19 1.89
CA ARG A 135 -21.40 -0.24 2.80
C ARG A 135 -21.40 0.82 3.90
N CYS A 136 -20.47 1.77 3.86
CA CYS A 136 -20.37 2.83 4.85
C CYS A 136 -21.66 3.65 4.93
N GLN A 137 -22.15 3.90 6.15
CA GLN A 137 -23.32 4.75 6.39
C GLN A 137 -23.05 6.21 6.03
N GLN A 138 -21.84 6.70 6.32
CA GLN A 138 -21.44 8.09 6.12
C GLN A 138 -20.24 8.15 5.16
N GLU A 139 -19.03 8.32 5.67
CA GLU A 139 -17.85 8.54 4.84
C GLU A 139 -17.15 7.22 4.49
N CYS A 140 -16.68 7.14 3.25
CA CYS A 140 -15.86 6.04 2.74
C CYS A 140 -14.44 6.54 2.54
N VAL A 141 -13.47 5.78 3.02
CA VAL A 141 -12.05 6.03 2.84
C VAL A 141 -11.45 4.83 2.12
N ASN A 142 -10.95 5.05 0.91
CA ASN A 142 -10.28 3.99 0.15
C ASN A 142 -8.95 3.63 0.82
N THR A 143 -8.65 2.34 0.89
CA THR A 143 -7.42 1.81 1.48
C THR A 143 -6.82 0.75 0.58
N ALA A 144 -5.53 0.48 0.70
CA ALA A 144 -4.89 -0.51 -0.17
C ALA A 144 -5.44 -1.93 0.11
N GLY A 145 -6.24 -2.47 -0.81
CA GLY A 145 -6.89 -3.79 -0.74
C GLY A 145 -8.31 -3.80 -0.17
N GLY A 146 -8.94 -2.64 -0.02
CA GLY A 146 -10.32 -2.52 0.45
C GLY A 146 -10.67 -1.11 0.89
N TYR A 147 -11.68 -0.95 1.74
CA TYR A 147 -12.07 0.36 2.24
C TYR A 147 -12.33 0.34 3.74
N ALA A 148 -12.22 1.51 4.35
CA ALA A 148 -12.64 1.77 5.73
C ALA A 148 -13.77 2.78 5.74
N CYS A 149 -14.67 2.66 6.72
CA CYS A 149 -15.71 3.63 6.95
C CYS A 149 -15.28 4.62 8.02
N ALA A 150 -15.55 5.89 7.78
CA ALA A 150 -15.36 6.98 8.73
C ALA A 150 -16.72 7.63 9.04
N CYS A 151 -16.77 8.29 10.18
CA CYS A 151 -17.97 8.99 10.64
C CYS A 151 -17.70 10.48 10.71
N ALA A 152 -18.74 11.27 10.41
CA ALA A 152 -18.74 12.69 10.63
C ALA A 152 -18.52 13.02 12.12
N LEU A 153 -18.15 14.27 12.39
CA LEU A 153 -17.94 14.76 13.75
C LEU A 153 -19.19 14.52 14.62
N GLY A 154 -18.98 14.15 15.90
CA GLY A 154 -20.06 13.78 16.83
C GLY A 154 -20.59 12.35 16.68
N TYR A 155 -19.96 11.52 15.82
CA TYR A 155 -20.32 10.11 15.65
C TYR A 155 -19.12 9.19 15.91
N THR A 156 -19.41 7.97 16.35
CA THR A 156 -18.44 6.89 16.50
C THR A 156 -18.79 5.70 15.62
N LEU A 157 -17.78 4.99 15.14
CA LEU A 157 -17.99 3.80 14.33
C LEU A 157 -18.43 2.63 15.23
N SER A 158 -19.55 2.02 14.86
CA SER A 158 -20.12 0.87 15.54
C SER A 158 -19.25 -0.38 15.41
N SER A 159 -19.53 -1.40 16.22
CA SER A 159 -18.84 -2.69 16.19
C SER A 159 -18.95 -3.43 14.86
N ASP A 160 -19.94 -3.08 14.03
CA ASP A 160 -20.10 -3.64 12.69
C ASP A 160 -19.14 -3.02 11.66
N THR A 161 -18.38 -1.98 12.02
CA THR A 161 -17.43 -1.23 11.18
C THR A 161 -18.03 -0.48 10.00
N PHE A 162 -19.36 -0.36 9.92
CA PHE A 162 -20.05 0.32 8.82
C PHE A 162 -21.01 1.41 9.28
N THR A 163 -21.62 1.23 10.46
CA THR A 163 -22.66 2.10 11.00
C THR A 163 -22.02 3.15 11.91
N CYS A 164 -22.45 4.40 11.77
CA CYS A 164 -22.03 5.51 12.61
C CYS A 164 -23.12 5.80 13.64
N VAL A 165 -22.76 5.64 14.91
CA VAL A 165 -23.63 5.91 16.06
C VAL A 165 -23.31 7.27 16.65
N ASP A 166 -24.37 7.99 16.95
CA ASP A 166 -24.31 9.30 17.58
C ASP A 166 -23.62 9.19 18.95
N VAL A 167 -22.70 10.11 19.24
CA VAL A 167 -22.09 10.22 20.56
C VAL A 167 -23.02 11.02 21.42
N ASP A 168 -23.48 10.44 22.53
CA ASP A 168 -24.26 11.20 23.49
C ASP A 168 -23.31 11.97 24.42
N GLU A 169 -23.08 13.24 24.12
CA GLU A 169 -22.22 14.09 24.96
C GLU A 169 -22.86 14.41 26.31
N CYS A 170 -24.18 14.23 26.48
CA CYS A 170 -24.88 14.51 27.73
C CYS A 170 -24.63 13.44 28.80
N GLU A 171 -24.23 12.22 28.41
CA GLU A 171 -23.91 11.13 29.35
C GLU A 171 -22.67 11.44 30.20
N LEU A 172 -21.76 12.28 29.70
CA LEU A 172 -20.57 12.69 30.42
C LEU A 172 -20.74 14.13 30.93
N GLU A 173 -20.75 14.30 32.25
CA GLU A 173 -20.82 15.62 32.91
C GLU A 173 -21.91 16.56 32.34
N ASN A 174 -23.06 16.01 31.93
CA ASN A 174 -24.18 16.76 31.34
C ASN A 174 -23.75 17.59 30.10
N GLY A 175 -22.79 17.10 29.31
CA GLY A 175 -22.23 17.83 28.17
C GLY A 175 -21.55 19.15 28.54
N GLY A 176 -21.24 19.37 29.83
CA GLY A 176 -20.77 20.65 30.33
C GLY A 176 -21.86 21.73 30.44
N CYS A 177 -23.14 21.40 30.23
CA CYS A 177 -24.24 22.32 30.42
C CYS A 177 -24.46 22.63 31.91
N GLU A 178 -24.66 23.90 32.24
CA GLU A 178 -24.98 24.33 33.61
C GLU A 178 -26.33 23.77 34.10
N HIS A 179 -27.31 23.71 33.19
CA HIS A 179 -28.66 23.25 33.49
C HIS A 179 -28.98 21.93 32.80
N GLN A 180 -29.60 21.95 31.62
CA GLN A 180 -30.09 20.74 30.98
C GLN A 180 -29.44 20.55 29.62
N CYS A 181 -28.80 19.40 29.43
CA CYS A 181 -28.29 18.95 28.15
C CYS A 181 -29.34 18.15 27.38
N HIS A 182 -29.41 18.38 26.07
CA HIS A 182 -30.21 17.61 25.13
C HIS A 182 -29.32 17.10 24.03
N ASN A 183 -29.18 15.79 23.95
CA ASN A 183 -28.42 15.16 22.88
C ASN A 183 -29.15 15.31 21.54
N THR A 184 -28.40 15.64 20.49
CA THR A 184 -28.91 15.81 19.14
C THR A 184 -28.05 15.02 18.16
N ARG A 185 -28.51 14.88 16.92
CA ARG A 185 -27.72 14.14 15.92
C ARG A 185 -26.43 14.88 15.56
N GLY A 186 -25.29 14.34 15.97
CA GLY A 186 -23.93 14.81 15.70
C GLY A 186 -23.44 15.90 16.64
N SER A 187 -24.21 16.23 17.69
CA SER A 187 -23.90 17.30 18.63
C SER A 187 -24.89 17.28 19.80
N TYR A 188 -24.82 18.27 20.68
CA TYR A 188 -25.76 18.46 21.77
C TYR A 188 -26.11 19.94 21.92
N MET A 189 -27.22 20.22 22.59
CA MET A 189 -27.58 21.59 22.96
C MET A 189 -27.91 21.70 24.43
N CYS A 190 -27.51 22.82 25.04
CA CYS A 190 -27.92 23.15 26.40
C CYS A 190 -29.19 24.00 26.40
N SER A 191 -30.01 23.80 27.43
CA SER A 191 -31.18 24.62 27.70
C SER A 191 -31.22 25.02 29.17
N CYS A 192 -31.82 26.17 29.44
CA CYS A 192 -31.91 26.75 30.76
C CYS A 192 -33.30 26.53 31.37
N HIS A 193 -33.34 26.40 32.69
CA HIS A 193 -34.59 26.41 33.43
C HIS A 193 -35.30 27.78 33.33
N TRP A 194 -36.59 27.80 33.65
CA TRP A 194 -37.42 29.02 33.65
C TRP A 194 -36.77 30.17 34.44
N GLY A 195 -36.68 31.35 33.83
CA GLY A 195 -36.08 32.55 34.42
C GLY A 195 -34.58 32.77 34.10
N TYR A 196 -33.97 31.87 33.33
CA TYR A 196 -32.56 31.94 32.93
C TYR A 196 -32.43 31.91 31.40
N VAL A 197 -31.41 32.56 30.87
CA VAL A 197 -31.08 32.59 29.43
C VAL A 197 -29.70 32.01 29.17
N LEU A 198 -29.56 31.28 28.06
CA LEU A 198 -28.28 30.68 27.66
C LEU A 198 -27.37 31.76 27.08
N VAL A 199 -26.17 31.90 27.63
CA VAL A 199 -25.28 33.05 27.33
C VAL A 199 -24.01 32.63 26.61
N ASP A 200 -23.53 31.41 26.83
CA ASP A 200 -22.27 30.91 26.25
C ASP A 200 -22.34 29.43 25.86
N HIS A 201 -23.41 29.06 25.15
CA HIS A 201 -23.76 27.69 24.72
C HIS A 201 -23.90 26.62 25.83
N THR A 202 -23.34 26.84 27.02
CA THR A 202 -23.38 25.93 28.17
C THR A 202 -23.82 26.61 29.48
N ARG A 203 -23.61 27.93 29.61
CA ARG A 203 -23.93 28.72 30.81
C ARG A 203 -25.28 29.44 30.73
N CYS A 204 -26.00 29.49 31.85
CA CYS A 204 -27.32 30.05 32.04
C CYS A 204 -27.31 31.20 33.06
N ASP A 205 -27.53 32.44 32.63
CA ASP A 205 -27.59 33.59 33.54
C ASP A 205 -29.06 33.99 33.80
N MET A 206 -29.37 34.44 35.02
CA MET A 206 -30.72 34.92 35.36
C MET A 206 -31.04 36.21 34.58
N VAL A 207 -32.27 36.29 34.08
CA VAL A 207 -32.81 37.55 33.59
C VAL A 207 -33.33 38.35 34.79
N GLU A 208 -32.48 39.21 35.34
CA GLU A 208 -32.87 40.20 36.35
C GLU A 208 -33.96 41.12 35.78
N GLY A 209 -35.22 40.92 36.19
CA GLY A 209 -36.32 41.82 35.87
C GLY A 209 -37.65 41.21 35.41
N GLN A 210 -37.82 39.88 35.37
CA GLN A 210 -39.07 39.27 34.87
C GLN A 210 -39.83 38.37 35.86
N TYR A 211 -39.42 38.27 37.12
CA TYR A 211 -40.21 37.61 38.16
C TYR A 211 -40.44 38.54 39.35
N THR A 212 -41.59 39.21 39.35
CA THR A 212 -42.20 39.68 40.60
C THR A 212 -42.87 38.48 41.28
N PRO A 213 -42.59 38.19 42.56
CA PRO A 213 -43.25 37.12 43.28
C PRO A 213 -44.69 37.55 43.60
N GLN A 214 -45.63 37.27 42.69
CA GLN A 214 -47.05 37.44 43.01
C GLN A 214 -48.02 36.41 42.41
N ASP A 215 -47.59 35.49 41.55
CA ASP A 215 -48.49 34.47 41.01
C ASP A 215 -48.20 33.08 41.58
N THR A 216 -48.59 32.88 42.84
CA THR A 216 -49.06 31.57 43.30
C THR A 216 -50.55 31.66 43.60
N LEU A 217 -51.31 30.78 42.92
CA LEU A 217 -52.72 30.39 43.11
C LEU A 217 -53.80 31.26 42.41
N GLY A 218 -54.35 30.72 41.32
CA GLY A 218 -55.73 31.03 40.89
C GLY A 218 -56.00 30.98 39.39
N ASP A 219 -56.45 29.81 38.93
CA ASP A 219 -57.41 29.57 37.84
C ASP A 219 -57.25 30.26 36.46
N LEU A 220 -56.86 29.42 35.49
CA LEU A 220 -57.57 29.15 34.22
C LEU A 220 -58.65 30.16 33.79
N ASP A 221 -58.32 31.11 32.89
CA ASP A 221 -59.02 31.21 31.60
C ASP A 221 -58.32 32.13 30.58
N SER A 222 -58.25 31.61 29.35
CA SER A 222 -58.23 32.33 28.06
C SER A 222 -57.20 33.44 27.78
N ALA A 223 -56.16 33.07 27.03
CA ALA A 223 -55.72 33.87 25.88
C ALA A 223 -55.20 32.96 24.76
N THR A 224 -56.01 32.83 23.71
CA THR A 224 -55.80 32.05 22.50
C THR A 224 -54.68 32.67 21.66
N ILE A 225 -53.65 31.87 21.34
CA ILE A 225 -52.63 32.21 20.35
C ILE A 225 -53.26 32.05 18.97
N THR A 226 -53.20 33.09 18.15
CA THR A 226 -53.53 33.02 16.72
C THR A 226 -52.24 33.14 15.92
N GLU A 227 -52.12 32.27 14.93
CA GLU A 227 -51.02 32.16 13.98
C GLU A 227 -51.03 33.34 13.02
N ASP A 228 -49.92 34.07 12.94
CA ASP A 228 -49.39 34.72 11.72
C ASP A 228 -48.26 35.68 12.13
N SER A 229 -47.01 35.23 12.00
CA SER A 229 -45.83 36.10 11.83
C SER A 229 -44.65 35.26 11.38
N GLU A 230 -44.37 35.32 10.08
CA GLU A 230 -43.17 34.77 9.44
C GLU A 230 -41.90 35.41 10.02
N VAL A 231 -40.91 34.58 10.36
CA VAL A 231 -39.52 35.02 10.46
C VAL A 231 -38.78 34.49 9.25
N VAL A 232 -38.49 35.41 8.34
CA VAL A 232 -37.71 35.22 7.12
C VAL A 232 -36.27 34.87 7.51
N LEU A 233 -35.82 33.65 7.18
CA LEU A 233 -34.41 33.28 7.12
C LEU A 233 -33.84 33.86 5.83
N ASP A 234 -33.15 35.00 5.94
CA ASP A 234 -32.49 35.60 4.80
C ASP A 234 -31.23 34.80 4.42
N THR A 235 -31.10 34.66 3.11
CA THR A 235 -30.21 33.78 2.37
C THR A 235 -28.77 34.27 2.29
N ALA A 236 -27.85 33.31 2.14
CA ALA A 236 -26.61 33.36 1.33
C ALA A 236 -25.89 34.71 1.17
N ALA A 237 -24.67 34.80 1.71
CA ALA A 237 -23.57 35.57 1.12
C ALA A 237 -22.57 34.53 0.59
N SER A 238 -22.71 34.10 -0.67
CA SER A 238 -22.09 34.66 -1.89
C SER A 238 -20.56 34.64 -1.88
N ASP A 239 -20.03 33.70 -2.68
CA ASP A 239 -18.67 33.65 -3.19
C ASP A 239 -18.26 34.98 -3.84
N ALA A 240 -17.16 35.57 -3.39
CA ALA A 240 -16.22 36.29 -4.25
C ALA A 240 -14.89 36.50 -3.50
N ASP A 241 -13.81 36.03 -4.16
CA ASP A 241 -12.39 36.34 -3.93
C ASP A 241 -11.58 35.50 -2.91
N LEU A 242 -11.25 34.24 -3.23
CA LEU A 242 -10.04 33.55 -2.75
C LEU A 242 -9.41 32.62 -3.83
N PRO A 243 -8.07 32.44 -3.85
CA PRO A 243 -7.26 32.07 -5.02
C PRO A 243 -7.24 30.56 -5.39
N GLU A 244 -6.95 30.26 -6.66
CA GLU A 244 -7.18 28.98 -7.37
C GLU A 244 -6.41 27.72 -6.90
N ASP A 245 -5.72 27.68 -5.76
CA ASP A 245 -4.84 26.53 -5.40
C ASP A 245 -5.03 25.93 -3.99
N VAL A 246 -6.20 26.05 -3.35
CA VAL A 246 -6.45 25.40 -2.05
C VAL A 246 -7.80 24.67 -2.01
N THR A 247 -7.79 23.38 -1.64
CA THR A 247 -8.99 22.56 -1.56
C THR A 247 -9.83 22.86 -0.30
N TYR A 248 -11.15 22.65 -0.34
CA TYR A 248 -12.07 22.87 0.80
C TYR A 248 -11.68 22.04 2.05
N ALA A 249 -10.98 20.91 1.86
CA ALA A 249 -10.46 20.06 2.92
C ALA A 249 -9.20 20.62 3.60
N GLU A 250 -8.38 21.40 2.90
CA GLU A 250 -7.24 22.12 3.48
C GLU A 250 -7.68 23.39 4.21
N TYR A 251 -8.73 24.05 3.74
CA TYR A 251 -9.35 25.13 4.50
C TYR A 251 -9.92 24.61 5.82
N ALA A 252 -10.66 23.47 5.81
CA ALA A 252 -11.20 22.85 7.01
C ALA A 252 -10.14 22.38 8.04
N LYS A 253 -8.94 21.99 7.60
CA LYS A 253 -7.79 21.68 8.50
C LYS A 253 -7.17 22.92 9.13
N ILE A 254 -7.33 24.09 8.50
CA ILE A 254 -6.86 25.37 9.04
C ILE A 254 -7.94 26.01 9.93
N THR A 255 -9.23 25.72 9.70
CA THR A 255 -10.34 26.16 10.55
C THR A 255 -10.65 25.25 11.75
N THR A 256 -9.88 24.19 11.99
CA THR A 256 -9.95 23.35 13.22
C THR A 256 -9.32 23.99 14.47
N LEU A 257 -9.20 25.31 14.54
CA LEU A 257 -8.74 26.01 15.74
C LEU A 257 -9.72 27.11 16.14
N GLN A 258 -10.75 26.69 16.89
CA GLN A 258 -11.13 27.47 18.06
C GLN A 258 -11.53 26.55 19.22
N THR A 259 -10.67 25.60 19.56
CA THR A 259 -10.60 25.05 20.92
C THR A 259 -10.07 26.15 21.83
N ARG A 260 -10.96 27.05 22.29
CA ARG A 260 -10.61 27.92 23.40
C ARG A 260 -10.51 27.03 24.64
N CYS A 261 -9.29 26.64 25.00
CA CYS A 261 -9.04 25.93 26.23
C CYS A 261 -9.51 26.76 27.44
N VAL A 262 -9.92 26.09 28.51
CA VAL A 262 -10.25 26.75 29.78
C VAL A 262 -9.05 27.62 30.22
N PRO A 263 -9.27 28.84 30.77
CA PRO A 263 -8.17 29.69 31.20
C PRO A 263 -7.17 28.95 32.09
N GLY A 264 -5.91 28.90 31.66
CA GLY A 264 -4.82 28.16 32.33
C GLY A 264 -4.40 26.85 31.65
N TYR A 265 -5.13 26.39 30.62
CA TYR A 265 -4.80 25.21 29.82
C TYR A 265 -4.53 25.60 28.35
N PHE A 266 -3.64 24.87 27.68
CA PHE A 266 -3.29 25.10 26.26
C PHE A 266 -2.83 23.82 25.54
N GLY A 267 -2.58 23.94 24.23
CA GLY A 267 -2.17 22.83 23.36
C GLY A 267 -3.33 22.16 22.60
N PHE A 268 -3.01 21.27 21.68
CA PHE A 268 -3.96 20.66 20.72
C PHE A 268 -5.13 19.91 21.39
N ASN A 269 -4.93 19.39 22.61
CA ASN A 269 -5.96 18.69 23.41
C ASN A 269 -6.27 19.37 24.76
N CYS A 270 -5.83 20.63 24.97
CA CYS A 270 -6.00 21.36 26.24
C CYS A 270 -5.53 20.63 27.51
N THR A 271 -4.52 19.75 27.41
CA THR A 271 -3.99 18.97 28.55
C THR A 271 -2.77 19.60 29.21
N LEU A 272 -2.20 20.66 28.62
CA LEU A 272 -0.96 21.27 29.08
C LEU A 272 -1.24 22.53 29.90
N THR A 273 -0.38 22.80 30.87
CA THR A 273 -0.45 23.93 31.80
C THR A 273 0.88 24.67 31.87
N CYS A 274 0.91 25.85 32.49
CA CYS A 274 2.15 26.62 32.61
C CYS A 274 3.25 25.90 33.40
N ASP A 275 2.92 24.89 34.21
CA ASP A 275 3.91 24.08 34.93
C ASP A 275 4.73 23.18 33.97
N ASP A 276 4.22 22.93 32.77
CA ASP A 276 4.87 22.15 31.73
C ASP A 276 5.86 22.98 30.88
N CYS A 277 5.97 24.29 31.16
CA CYS A 277 6.88 25.20 30.47
C CYS A 277 8.26 25.25 31.14
N PRO A 278 9.37 25.22 30.37
CA PRO A 278 10.72 25.39 30.91
C PRO A 278 11.06 26.83 31.33
N GLY A 279 10.10 27.76 31.24
CA GLY A 279 10.33 29.20 31.39
C GLY A 279 9.05 30.02 31.57
N GLN A 280 8.94 31.13 30.83
CA GLN A 280 7.77 32.03 30.91
C GLN A 280 6.56 31.42 30.21
N CYS A 281 5.36 31.76 30.71
CA CYS A 281 4.08 31.30 30.19
C CYS A 281 3.11 32.50 30.14
N ASP A 282 2.31 32.59 29.09
CA ASP A 282 1.28 33.61 28.90
C ASP A 282 -0.12 32.98 28.73
N ALA A 283 -1.13 33.81 28.40
CA ALA A 283 -2.51 33.35 28.24
C ALA A 283 -2.74 32.43 27.02
N SER A 284 -1.75 32.31 26.13
CA SER A 284 -1.77 31.46 24.93
C SER A 284 -0.88 30.21 25.05
N GLY A 285 0.03 30.14 26.04
CA GLY A 285 0.85 28.97 26.32
C GLY A 285 2.28 29.31 26.74
N CYS A 286 3.21 28.37 26.52
CA CYS A 286 4.63 28.61 26.82
C CYS A 286 5.24 29.64 25.88
N VAL A 287 6.06 30.55 26.42
CA VAL A 287 6.89 31.49 25.67
C VAL A 287 8.30 30.88 25.55
N CYS A 288 8.69 30.50 24.33
CA CYS A 288 9.89 29.72 24.10
C CYS A 288 11.15 30.57 23.92
N PRO A 289 12.28 30.17 24.54
CA PRO A 289 13.56 30.84 24.33
C PRO A 289 14.04 30.67 22.89
N ALA A 290 15.00 31.51 22.48
CA ALA A 290 15.52 31.48 21.12
C ALA A 290 16.07 30.10 20.73
N GLY A 291 15.61 29.57 19.60
CA GLY A 291 16.01 28.27 19.07
C GLY A 291 15.06 27.12 19.35
N THR A 292 13.99 27.33 20.14
CA THR A 292 12.96 26.32 20.38
C THR A 292 11.54 26.82 20.14
N THR A 293 10.63 25.87 19.90
CA THR A 293 9.20 26.09 19.64
C THR A 293 8.38 24.88 20.09
N GLY A 294 7.07 24.92 19.86
CA GLY A 294 6.12 23.91 20.26
C GLY A 294 5.52 24.15 21.65
N PRO A 295 4.52 23.35 22.03
CA PRO A 295 3.66 23.65 23.17
C PRO A 295 4.38 23.56 24.53
N THR A 296 5.56 22.92 24.60
CA THR A 296 6.40 22.85 25.82
C THR A 296 7.84 23.31 25.56
N CYS A 297 8.09 24.02 24.44
CA CYS A 297 9.42 24.50 24.04
C CYS A 297 10.51 23.42 23.94
N SER A 298 10.10 22.18 23.64
CA SER A 298 10.96 21.01 23.54
C SER A 298 11.43 20.73 22.10
N LEU A 299 10.83 21.38 21.11
CA LEU A 299 11.19 21.22 19.69
C LEU A 299 12.18 22.32 19.29
N THR A 300 13.20 21.99 18.51
CA THR A 300 14.07 23.00 17.90
C THR A 300 13.38 23.69 16.74
N CYS A 301 13.79 24.93 16.41
CA CYS A 301 13.19 25.63 15.27
C CYS A 301 13.24 24.80 13.98
N PRO A 302 12.14 24.75 13.22
CA PRO A 302 12.13 24.12 11.92
C PRO A 302 13.07 24.85 10.96
N SER A 303 13.57 24.15 9.95
CA SER A 303 14.45 24.72 8.93
C SER A 303 13.79 25.94 8.28
N GLY A 304 14.52 27.06 8.24
CA GLY A 304 14.01 28.31 7.68
C GLY A 304 13.47 29.29 8.71
N THR A 305 13.45 28.96 10.00
CA THR A 305 13.10 29.90 11.08
C THR A 305 14.10 29.90 12.24
N TYR A 306 14.14 31.00 12.99
CA TYR A 306 15.05 31.19 14.12
C TYR A 306 14.51 32.19 15.15
N GLY A 307 15.20 32.32 16.29
CA GLY A 307 14.85 33.27 17.34
C GLY A 307 13.80 32.74 18.34
N PRO A 308 13.29 33.58 19.25
CA PRO A 308 12.27 33.17 20.23
C PRO A 308 10.97 32.77 19.53
N ASP A 309 10.36 31.68 20.00
CA ASP A 309 9.21 31.00 19.38
C ASP A 309 9.40 30.62 17.90
N CYS A 310 10.62 30.74 17.37
CA CYS A 310 10.95 30.60 15.96
C CYS A 310 10.15 31.55 15.05
N ASN A 311 9.84 32.75 15.54
CA ASN A 311 9.04 33.75 14.82
C ASN A 311 9.83 34.60 13.81
N GLN A 312 11.14 34.35 13.64
CA GLN A 312 11.95 35.05 12.64
C GLN A 312 12.25 34.13 11.46
N VAL A 313 12.12 34.65 10.24
CA VAL A 313 12.34 33.88 9.00
C VAL A 313 13.80 34.01 8.56
N CYS A 314 14.45 32.88 8.29
CA CYS A 314 15.82 32.83 7.80
C CYS A 314 15.90 33.31 6.34
N ARG A 315 16.95 34.06 6.02
CA ARG A 315 17.18 34.66 4.70
C ARG A 315 18.39 34.09 3.96
N CYS A 316 18.83 32.88 4.34
CA CYS A 316 19.94 32.23 3.66
C CYS A 316 19.55 31.84 2.24
N GLU A 317 20.39 32.19 1.27
CA GLU A 317 20.23 31.89 -0.14
C GLU A 317 21.06 30.65 -0.53
N ASN A 318 20.88 30.19 -1.78
CA ASN A 318 21.68 29.12 -2.39
C ASN A 318 21.85 27.83 -1.55
N GLY A 319 20.81 27.44 -0.81
CA GLY A 319 20.82 26.22 0.02
C GLY A 319 21.58 26.35 1.34
N GLY A 320 21.84 27.57 1.82
CA GLY A 320 22.40 27.83 3.13
C GLY A 320 21.45 27.45 4.28
N THR A 321 22.00 26.92 5.37
CA THR A 321 21.23 26.55 6.57
C THR A 321 21.46 27.58 7.67
N CYS A 322 20.38 28.13 8.24
CA CYS A 322 20.48 29.10 9.33
C CYS A 322 20.61 28.45 10.72
N HIS A 323 21.33 29.11 11.62
CA HIS A 323 21.42 28.71 13.02
C HIS A 323 20.12 29.00 13.79
N PRO A 324 19.49 28.03 14.48
CA PRO A 324 18.16 28.19 15.12
C PRO A 324 18.05 29.33 16.15
N VAL A 325 19.15 29.67 16.83
CA VAL A 325 19.14 30.71 17.89
C VAL A 325 19.39 32.11 17.31
N SER A 326 20.29 32.24 16.34
CA SER A 326 20.85 33.53 15.91
C SER A 326 20.55 33.90 14.46
N GLY A 327 20.10 32.95 13.64
CA GLY A 327 19.77 33.17 12.23
C GLY A 327 20.97 33.19 11.28
N ASN A 328 22.20 33.07 11.79
CA ASN A 328 23.41 33.14 10.97
C ASN A 328 23.49 31.97 9.98
N CYS A 329 23.88 32.24 8.73
CA CYS A 329 23.90 31.25 7.66
C CYS A 329 25.19 30.44 7.66
N SER A 330 25.04 29.12 7.49
CA SER A 330 26.12 28.20 7.19
C SER A 330 26.05 27.83 5.71
N CYS A 331 27.02 28.29 4.94
CA CYS A 331 27.01 28.15 3.48
C CYS A 331 27.57 26.80 3.02
N PRO A 332 26.91 26.12 2.06
CA PRO A 332 27.45 24.92 1.45
C PRO A 332 28.70 25.23 0.59
N PRO A 333 29.53 24.21 0.27
CA PRO A 333 30.72 24.42 -0.54
C PRO A 333 30.41 25.05 -1.91
N GLY A 334 31.14 26.11 -2.28
CA GLY A 334 30.97 26.81 -3.56
C GLY A 334 30.13 28.09 -3.50
N VAL A 335 29.60 28.44 -2.32
CA VAL A 335 28.91 29.72 -2.06
C VAL A 335 29.44 30.36 -0.78
N SER A 336 29.44 31.69 -0.72
CA SER A 336 29.99 32.52 0.37
C SER A 336 29.15 33.78 0.58
N GLY A 337 29.47 34.59 1.60
CA GLY A 337 28.66 35.75 2.01
C GLY A 337 27.95 35.54 3.34
N GLU A 338 27.35 36.59 3.91
CA GLU A 338 26.61 36.51 5.19
C GLU A 338 25.26 35.78 5.05
N LEU A 339 24.68 35.81 3.85
CA LEU A 339 23.46 35.12 3.47
C LEU A 339 23.71 33.99 2.47
N CYS A 340 24.97 33.67 2.16
CA CYS A 340 25.34 32.71 1.10
C CYS A 340 24.92 33.19 -0.31
N GLU A 341 24.90 34.50 -0.52
CA GLU A 341 24.49 35.18 -1.75
C GLU A 341 25.55 35.10 -2.87
N ASP A 342 26.83 34.94 -2.52
CA ASP A 342 27.93 34.98 -3.47
C ASP A 342 28.34 33.58 -3.92
N GLY A 343 27.99 33.22 -5.16
CA GLY A 343 28.51 32.02 -5.82
C GLY A 343 29.98 32.18 -6.24
N CYS A 344 30.81 31.16 -5.97
CA CYS A 344 32.22 31.12 -6.35
C CYS A 344 32.43 30.66 -7.81
#